data_AF-A0A3D1AZP1-F1
#
_entry.id   AF-A0A3D1AZP1-F1
#
_cell.length_a   1.000
_cell.length_b   1.000
_cell.length_c   1.000
_cell.angle_alpha   90.00
_cell.angle_beta   90.00
_cell.angle_gamma   90.00
#
_symmetry.space_group_name_H-M   'P 1'
#
loop_
_entity.id
_entity.type
_entity.pdbx_description
1 polymer ?
#
loop_
_entity_poly.entity_id
_entity_poly.type
_entity_poly.pdbx_seq_one_letter_code
_entity_poly.pdbx_strand_id
1 'polypeptide(L)'
;MPDVNSVLRACEILKAFEGEGHLLRVRDIAASTGIHKATVSRLLATLVAAGFVEHASQHRYSSVIRVARRGRVKIGYASQTEDSSFAHEVTASIRRAAITAGVELVFMDNHFSAKTALKNAARLVQEGVDIVIEFQTFDSVAPMISTTFQKANIPMIAIGIPHPGATYFGANNYDA
;
A
#
# COMPACT_ATOMS: atom_id res chain seq x y z
N MET A 1 13.45 21.11 -20.45
CA MET A 1 12.36 21.66 -21.27
C MET A 1 11.37 22.33 -20.34
N PRO A 2 10.81 23.50 -20.65
CA PRO A 2 9.81 24.10 -19.78
C PRO A 2 8.56 23.21 -19.78
N ASP A 3 8.07 22.88 -18.59
CA ASP A 3 6.89 22.03 -18.45
C ASP A 3 5.67 22.69 -19.09
N VAL A 4 4.97 21.95 -19.95
CA VAL A 4 3.70 22.42 -20.51
C VAL A 4 2.65 22.33 -19.40
N ASN A 5 2.28 23.48 -18.83
CA ASN A 5 1.41 23.59 -17.66
C ASN A 5 0.08 22.82 -17.80
N SER A 6 -0.46 22.66 -19.02
CA SER A 6 -1.66 21.85 -19.27
C SER A 6 -1.44 20.35 -19.09
N VAL A 7 -0.27 19.81 -19.46
CA VAL A 7 0.05 18.38 -19.29
C VAL A 7 0.20 18.06 -17.81
N LEU A 8 0.92 18.88 -17.04
CA LEU A 8 1.03 18.69 -15.58
C LEU A 8 -0.35 18.72 -14.91
N ARG A 9 -1.19 19.70 -15.26
CA ARG A 9 -2.56 19.78 -14.72
C ARG A 9 -3.42 18.59 -15.09
N ALA A 10 -3.27 18.04 -16.30
CA ALA A 10 -3.97 16.82 -16.71
C ALA A 10 -3.51 15.62 -15.86
N CYS A 11 -2.20 15.48 -15.63
CA CYS A 11 -1.66 14.45 -14.73
C CYS A 11 -2.19 14.59 -13.30
N GLU A 12 -2.27 15.81 -12.75
CA GLU A 12 -2.84 16.04 -11.41
C GLU A 12 -4.33 15.68 -11.34
N ILE A 13 -5.11 15.96 -12.40
CA ILE A 13 -6.51 15.53 -12.48
C ILE A 13 -6.62 14.01 -12.48
N LEU A 14 -5.75 13.29 -13.22
CA LEU A 14 -5.78 11.83 -13.26
C LEU A 14 -5.43 11.20 -11.90
N LYS A 15 -4.45 11.78 -11.19
CA LYS A 15 -4.11 11.37 -9.81
C LYS A 15 -5.25 11.62 -8.82
N ALA A 16 -6.15 12.57 -9.09
CA ALA A 16 -7.26 12.86 -8.18
C ALA A 16 -8.27 11.69 -8.07
N PHE A 17 -8.28 10.74 -9.02
CA PHE A 17 -9.18 9.57 -9.03
C PHE A 17 -8.66 8.37 -8.20
N GLU A 18 -7.68 8.55 -7.31
CA GLU A 18 -7.10 7.48 -6.48
C GLU A 18 -8.14 6.76 -5.59
N GLY A 19 -8.08 5.42 -5.53
CA GLY A 19 -8.96 4.54 -4.73
C GLY A 19 -10.09 3.85 -5.51
N GLU A 20 -10.62 2.74 -5.00
CA GLU A 20 -11.75 2.03 -5.64
C GLU A 20 -13.04 2.86 -5.59
N GLY A 21 -13.67 3.08 -6.75
CA GLY A 21 -15.06 3.57 -6.83
C GLY A 21 -15.30 5.08 -6.79
N HIS A 22 -14.29 5.94 -6.91
CA HIS A 22 -14.50 7.40 -6.84
C HIS A 22 -15.08 8.00 -8.14
N LEU A 23 -16.40 8.12 -8.18
CA LEU A 23 -17.11 8.92 -9.15
C LEU A 23 -17.06 10.42 -8.78
N LEU A 24 -16.08 11.14 -9.32
CA LEU A 24 -15.80 12.53 -8.96
C LEU A 24 -16.54 13.55 -9.84
N ARG A 25 -16.95 14.68 -9.25
CA ARG A 25 -17.44 15.84 -9.99
C ARG A 25 -16.31 16.83 -10.23
N VAL A 26 -16.50 17.74 -11.19
CA VAL A 26 -15.56 18.86 -11.45
C VAL A 26 -15.22 19.65 -10.18
N ARG A 27 -16.19 19.87 -9.29
CA ARG A 27 -15.96 20.61 -8.04
C ARG A 27 -15.04 19.86 -7.07
N ASP A 28 -15.14 18.53 -7.06
CA ASP A 28 -14.38 17.67 -6.13
C ASP A 28 -12.92 17.66 -6.58
N ILE A 29 -12.69 17.50 -7.89
CA ILE A 29 -11.36 17.56 -8.53
C ILE A 29 -10.75 18.96 -8.40
N ALA A 30 -11.53 20.02 -8.60
CA ALA A 30 -11.04 21.39 -8.44
C ALA A 30 -10.61 21.69 -6.99
N ALA A 31 -11.36 21.17 -6.01
CA ALA A 31 -11.02 21.32 -4.61
C ALA A 31 -9.76 20.54 -4.23
N SER A 32 -9.59 19.31 -4.71
CA SER A 32 -8.43 18.48 -4.37
C SER A 32 -7.14 18.90 -5.07
N THR A 33 -7.23 19.36 -6.32
CA THR A 33 -6.06 19.76 -7.12
C THR A 33 -5.69 21.24 -7.01
N GLY A 34 -6.58 22.08 -6.46
CA GLY A 34 -6.44 23.54 -6.49
C GLY A 34 -6.58 24.17 -7.88
N ILE A 35 -6.92 23.37 -8.90
CA ILE A 35 -7.09 23.83 -10.28
C ILE A 35 -8.48 24.46 -10.44
N HIS A 36 -8.54 25.62 -11.10
CA HIS A 36 -9.82 26.30 -11.35
C HIS A 36 -10.82 25.41 -12.11
N LYS A 37 -12.10 25.43 -11.71
CA LYS A 37 -13.18 24.57 -12.24
C LYS A 37 -13.27 24.58 -13.78
N ALA A 38 -13.12 25.76 -14.40
CA ALA A 38 -13.15 25.88 -15.87
C ALA A 38 -11.96 25.18 -16.55
N THR A 39 -10.80 25.11 -15.90
CA THR A 39 -9.63 24.39 -16.39
C THR A 39 -9.79 22.89 -16.18
N VAL A 40 -10.29 22.46 -15.02
CA VAL A 40 -10.64 21.06 -14.77
C VAL A 40 -11.65 20.55 -15.80
N SER A 41 -12.72 21.31 -16.06
CA SER A 41 -13.74 20.94 -17.04
C SER A 41 -13.17 20.76 -18.45
N ARG A 42 -12.29 21.66 -18.90
CA ARG A 42 -11.67 21.57 -20.23
C ARG A 42 -10.70 20.38 -20.33
N LEU A 43 -9.89 20.18 -19.31
CA LEU A 43 -8.94 19.06 -19.28
C LEU A 43 -9.66 17.72 -19.18
N LEU A 44 -10.74 17.62 -18.40
CA LEU A 44 -11.59 16.42 -18.39
C LEU A 44 -12.18 16.14 -19.77
N ALA A 45 -12.64 17.15 -20.50
CA ALA A 45 -13.13 16.95 -21.87
C ALA A 45 -12.03 16.40 -22.79
N THR A 46 -10.80 16.91 -22.70
CA THR A 46 -9.64 16.36 -23.43
C THR A 46 -9.32 14.93 -23.01
N LEU A 47 -9.31 14.65 -21.70
CA LEU A 47 -9.03 13.31 -21.17
C LEU A 47 -10.11 12.29 -21.54
N VAL A 48 -11.37 12.71 -21.63
CA VAL A 48 -12.48 11.90 -22.14
C VAL A 48 -12.30 11.61 -23.63
N ALA A 49 -12.00 12.63 -24.44
CA ALA A 49 -11.74 12.45 -25.86
C ALA A 49 -10.52 11.55 -26.13
N ALA A 50 -9.54 11.56 -25.23
CA ALA A 50 -8.36 10.70 -25.30
C ALA A 50 -8.57 9.30 -24.68
N GLY A 51 -9.73 9.01 -24.10
CA GLY A 51 -10.06 7.70 -23.51
C GLY A 51 -9.44 7.40 -22.14
N PHE A 52 -8.90 8.40 -21.44
CA PHE A 52 -8.33 8.22 -20.09
C PHE A 52 -9.34 8.40 -18.97
N VAL A 53 -10.46 9.07 -19.25
CA VAL A 53 -11.56 9.34 -18.31
C VAL A 53 -12.89 9.02 -18.99
N GLU A 54 -13.85 8.52 -18.24
CA GLU A 54 -15.20 8.24 -18.72
C GLU A 54 -16.26 9.04 -17.95
N HIS A 55 -17.39 9.28 -18.62
CA HIS A 55 -18.60 9.80 -18.02
C HIS A 55 -19.42 8.66 -17.42
N ALA A 56 -19.23 8.38 -16.14
CA ALA A 56 -19.93 7.30 -15.45
C ALA A 56 -21.40 7.62 -15.11
N SER A 57 -21.75 8.90 -14.90
CA SER A 57 -23.13 9.35 -14.70
C SER A 57 -23.26 10.86 -14.93
N GLN A 58 -24.48 11.43 -14.82
CA GLN A 58 -24.67 12.88 -14.90
C GLN A 58 -23.70 13.63 -13.96
N HIS A 59 -22.81 14.43 -14.58
CA HIS A 59 -21.77 15.24 -13.94
C HIS A 59 -20.72 14.50 -13.11
N ARG A 60 -20.58 13.18 -13.28
CA ARG A 60 -19.52 12.40 -12.62
C ARG A 60 -18.60 11.78 -13.64
N TYR A 61 -17.34 11.68 -13.23
CA TYR A 61 -16.23 11.16 -14.01
C TYR A 61 -15.59 9.99 -13.27
N SER A 62 -15.02 9.05 -14.02
CA SER A 62 -14.16 7.98 -13.52
C SER A 62 -12.92 7.89 -14.39
N SER A 63 -11.76 7.63 -13.79
CA SER A 63 -10.55 7.35 -14.56
C SER A 63 -10.57 5.92 -15.08
N VAL A 64 -10.27 5.73 -16.36
CA VAL A 64 -10.09 4.40 -16.98
C VAL A 64 -8.71 3.84 -16.65
N ILE A 65 -7.75 4.73 -16.42
CA ILE A 65 -6.38 4.38 -16.04
C ILE A 65 -6.19 4.50 -14.53
N ARG A 66 -5.42 3.57 -13.95
CA ARG A 66 -4.93 3.71 -12.58
C ARG A 66 -3.56 4.39 -12.63
N VAL A 67 -3.51 5.66 -12.22
CA VAL A 67 -2.22 6.35 -12.03
C VAL A 67 -1.70 5.95 -10.66
N ALA A 68 -0.68 5.09 -10.63
CA ALA A 68 0.00 4.75 -9.39
C ALA A 68 0.60 6.02 -8.78
N ARG A 69 0.32 6.24 -7.49
CA ARG A 69 0.92 7.35 -6.74
C ARG A 69 2.43 7.24 -6.83
N ARG A 70 3.13 8.34 -7.11
CA ARG A 70 4.56 8.43 -6.82
C ARG A 70 4.73 8.56 -5.30
N GLY A 71 4.68 7.42 -4.64
CA GLY A 71 5.13 7.14 -3.28
C GLY A 71 5.43 5.66 -3.29
N ARG A 72 6.69 5.26 -3.08
CA ARG A 72 7.04 3.84 -3.01
C ARG A 72 6.21 3.26 -1.88
N VAL A 73 5.36 2.27 -2.17
CA VAL A 73 4.65 1.52 -1.12
C VAL A 73 5.68 1.14 -0.07
N LYS A 74 5.42 1.51 1.19
CA LYS A 74 6.33 1.27 2.30
C LYS A 74 5.88 0.00 3.00
N ILE A 75 6.58 -1.09 2.76
CA ILE A 75 6.29 -2.40 3.34
C ILE A 75 7.11 -2.56 4.62
N GLY A 76 6.44 -2.83 5.74
CA GLY A 76 7.09 -3.33 6.95
C GLY A 76 7.33 -4.83 6.83
N TYR A 77 8.53 -5.30 7.14
CA TYR A 77 8.81 -6.72 7.26
C TYR A 77 9.47 -7.01 8.62
N ALA A 78 8.80 -7.81 9.44
CA ALA A 78 9.32 -8.32 10.69
C ALA A 78 9.69 -9.80 10.53
N SER A 79 10.98 -10.14 10.64
CA SER A 79 11.47 -11.51 10.52
C SER A 79 11.40 -12.27 11.84
N GLN A 80 11.43 -13.61 11.80
CA GLN A 80 11.47 -14.43 13.01
C GLN A 80 12.78 -14.22 13.78
N THR A 81 13.89 -14.33 13.06
CA THR A 81 15.28 -14.23 13.53
C THR A 81 16.20 -14.17 12.31
N GLU A 82 17.36 -13.54 12.41
CA GLU A 82 18.44 -13.68 11.41
C GLU A 82 19.32 -14.94 11.61
N ASP A 83 19.17 -15.67 12.72
CA ASP A 83 20.02 -16.80 13.10
C ASP A 83 19.60 -18.15 12.48
N SER A 84 18.41 -18.22 11.87
CA SER A 84 17.91 -19.42 11.21
C SER A 84 18.14 -19.36 9.71
N SER A 85 18.70 -20.41 9.12
CA SER A 85 18.97 -20.49 7.67
C SER A 85 17.69 -20.34 6.83
N PHE A 86 16.58 -20.93 7.26
CA PHE A 86 15.29 -20.77 6.59
C PHE A 86 14.80 -19.32 6.67
N ALA A 87 14.86 -18.70 7.86
CA ALA A 87 14.42 -17.32 8.03
C ALA A 87 15.32 -16.32 7.29
N HIS A 88 16.60 -16.64 7.16
CA HIS A 88 17.55 -15.89 6.34
C HIS A 88 17.17 -15.93 4.87
N GLU A 89 16.87 -17.11 4.31
CA GLU A 89 16.43 -17.24 2.90
C GLU A 89 15.11 -16.53 2.62
N VAL A 90 14.13 -16.63 3.54
CA VAL A 90 12.88 -15.87 3.45
C VAL A 90 13.18 -14.37 3.41
N THR A 91 14.01 -13.89 4.34
CA THR A 91 14.42 -12.47 4.41
C THR A 91 15.13 -12.02 3.13
N ALA A 92 16.08 -12.80 2.63
CA ALA A 92 16.81 -12.50 1.39
C ALA A 92 15.87 -12.47 0.17
N SER A 93 14.90 -13.38 0.11
CA SER A 93 13.89 -13.38 -0.96
C SER A 93 13.01 -12.13 -0.94
N ILE A 94 12.52 -11.71 0.24
CA ILE A 94 11.69 -10.51 0.42
C ILE A 94 12.47 -9.25 0.04
N ARG A 95 13.73 -9.13 0.47
CA ARG A 95 14.59 -8.01 0.09
C ARG A 95 14.79 -7.92 -1.42
N ARG A 96 15.05 -9.04 -2.09
CA ARG A 96 15.16 -9.10 -3.56
C ARG A 96 13.86 -8.68 -4.24
N ALA A 97 12.73 -9.22 -3.80
CA ALA A 97 11.41 -8.87 -4.34
C ALA A 97 11.10 -7.38 -4.16
N ALA A 98 11.43 -6.81 -3.00
CA ALA A 98 11.23 -5.38 -2.73
C ALA A 98 12.05 -4.49 -3.69
N ILE A 99 13.31 -4.86 -3.94
CA ILE A 99 14.18 -4.16 -4.90
C ILE A 99 13.59 -4.25 -6.32
N THR A 100 13.21 -5.46 -6.77
CA THR A 100 12.63 -5.68 -8.10
C THR A 100 11.32 -4.92 -8.30
N ALA A 101 10.47 -4.86 -7.27
CA ALA A 101 9.20 -4.15 -7.30
C ALA A 101 9.35 -2.63 -7.10
N GLY A 102 10.54 -2.15 -6.72
CA GLY A 102 10.80 -0.74 -6.46
C GLY A 102 10.07 -0.18 -5.22
N VAL A 103 9.65 -1.04 -4.29
CA VAL A 103 8.99 -0.66 -3.03
C VAL A 103 10.01 -0.34 -1.94
N GLU A 104 9.61 0.46 -0.95
CA GLU A 104 10.44 0.74 0.22
C GLU A 104 10.21 -0.37 1.26
N LEU A 105 11.29 -0.93 1.81
CA LEU A 105 11.21 -2.00 2.81
C LEU A 105 11.77 -1.52 4.14
N VAL A 106 10.93 -1.49 5.18
CA VAL A 106 11.31 -1.25 6.57
C VAL A 106 11.48 -2.61 7.24
N PHE A 107 12.73 -3.00 7.48
CA PHE A 107 13.07 -4.28 8.09
C PHE A 107 13.20 -4.20 9.61
N MET A 108 12.69 -5.20 10.31
CA MET A 108 12.85 -5.42 11.75
C MET A 108 13.15 -6.89 12.02
N ASP A 109 14.08 -7.18 12.93
CA ASP A 109 14.31 -8.54 13.43
C ASP A 109 13.58 -8.73 14.77
N ASN A 110 12.72 -9.75 14.87
CA ASN A 110 12.05 -10.10 16.13
C ASN A 110 12.97 -10.82 17.12
N HIS A 111 14.17 -11.23 16.71
CA HIS A 111 15.16 -11.93 17.54
C HIS A 111 14.58 -13.12 18.29
N PHE A 112 13.67 -13.85 17.64
CA PHE A 112 12.94 -14.98 18.20
C PHE A 112 12.32 -14.66 19.59
N SER A 113 11.78 -13.44 19.75
CA SER A 113 11.25 -12.95 21.02
C SER A 113 9.86 -12.35 20.85
N ALA A 114 8.87 -12.93 21.54
CA ALA A 114 7.50 -12.43 21.59
C ALA A 114 7.42 -10.95 22.03
N LYS A 115 8.26 -10.55 23.00
CA LYS A 115 8.33 -9.18 23.49
C LYS A 115 8.88 -8.22 22.43
N THR A 116 9.91 -8.65 21.69
CA THR A 116 10.50 -7.87 20.61
C THR A 116 9.53 -7.75 19.44
N ALA A 117 8.81 -8.83 19.08
CA ALA A 117 7.78 -8.81 18.04
C ALA A 117 6.69 -7.77 18.33
N LEU A 118 6.17 -7.71 19.56
CA LEU A 118 5.20 -6.68 19.96
C LEU A 118 5.78 -5.25 19.86
N LYS A 119 7.04 -5.06 20.24
CA LYS A 119 7.73 -3.77 20.13
C LYS A 119 7.94 -3.37 18.67
N ASN A 120 8.34 -4.30 17.83
CA ASN A 120 8.56 -4.08 16.40
C ASN A 120 7.24 -3.77 15.69
N ALA A 121 6.14 -4.45 16.03
CA ALA A 121 4.82 -4.12 15.51
C ALA A 121 4.43 -2.67 15.79
N ALA A 122 4.60 -2.22 17.05
CA ALA A 122 4.37 -0.81 17.41
C ALA A 122 5.31 0.15 16.67
N ARG A 123 6.57 -0.25 16.43
CA ARG A 123 7.54 0.55 15.68
C ARG A 123 7.16 0.67 14.21
N LEU A 124 6.73 -0.40 13.58
CA LEU A 124 6.29 -0.40 12.17
C LEU A 124 5.09 0.53 11.96
N VAL A 125 4.15 0.59 12.92
CA VAL A 125 3.07 1.61 12.91
C VAL A 125 3.66 3.03 12.94
N GLN A 126 4.64 3.31 13.81
CA GLN A 126 5.28 4.62 13.90
C GLN A 126 6.04 5.00 12.63
N GLU A 127 6.63 4.03 11.93
CA GLU A 127 7.33 4.22 10.66
C GLU A 127 6.35 4.51 9.50
N GLY A 128 5.03 4.43 9.73
CA GLY A 128 4.02 4.77 8.73
C GLY A 128 4.02 3.82 7.53
N VAL A 129 4.20 2.52 7.78
CA VAL A 129 4.14 1.51 6.72
C VAL A 129 2.71 1.33 6.21
N ASP A 130 2.58 1.03 4.91
CA ASP A 130 1.29 0.84 4.24
C ASP A 130 0.75 -0.59 4.40
N ILE A 131 1.64 -1.57 4.63
CA ILE A 131 1.34 -2.99 4.80
C ILE A 131 2.47 -3.65 5.59
N VAL A 132 2.16 -4.69 6.36
CA VAL A 132 3.15 -5.48 7.10
C VAL A 132 3.19 -6.92 6.61
N ILE A 133 4.40 -7.46 6.48
CA ILE A 133 4.68 -8.89 6.42
C ILE A 133 5.24 -9.29 7.78
N GLU A 134 4.47 -10.07 8.53
CA GLU A 134 4.83 -10.55 9.86
C GLU A 134 5.24 -12.02 9.79
N PHE A 135 6.50 -12.31 10.12
CA PHE A 135 7.02 -13.66 10.22
C PHE A 135 7.49 -13.89 11.67
N GLN A 136 6.65 -14.53 12.48
CA GLN A 136 6.91 -14.79 13.90
C GLN A 136 6.41 -16.19 14.28
N THR A 137 6.87 -16.76 15.41
CA THR A 137 6.63 -18.19 15.79
C THR A 137 5.71 -18.38 17.02
N PHE A 138 5.45 -17.32 17.77
CA PHE A 138 4.67 -17.31 19.01
C PHE A 138 3.19 -17.00 18.73
N ASP A 139 2.38 -18.06 18.64
CA ASP A 139 0.92 -17.96 18.49
C ASP A 139 0.26 -17.09 19.59
N SER A 140 0.78 -17.17 20.82
CA SER A 140 0.26 -16.44 21.98
C SER A 140 0.25 -14.91 21.84
N VAL A 141 1.09 -14.34 20.97
CA VAL A 141 1.14 -12.89 20.72
C VAL A 141 0.51 -12.48 19.39
N ALA A 142 0.11 -13.43 18.55
CA ALA A 142 -0.49 -13.15 17.25
C ALA A 142 -1.75 -12.26 17.33
N PRO A 143 -2.69 -12.45 18.29
CA PRO A 143 -3.85 -11.55 18.44
C PRO A 143 -3.46 -10.12 18.83
N MET A 144 -2.42 -9.94 19.65
CA MET A 144 -1.95 -8.62 20.09
C MET A 144 -1.26 -7.86 18.96
N ILE A 145 -0.42 -8.54 18.17
CA ILE A 145 0.18 -7.99 16.95
C ILE A 145 -0.92 -7.58 15.96
N SER A 146 -1.90 -8.47 15.72
CA SER A 146 -3.04 -8.19 14.84
C SER A 146 -3.83 -6.97 15.29
N THR A 147 -4.14 -6.88 16.58
CA THR A 147 -4.85 -5.72 17.16
C THR A 147 -4.07 -4.43 16.96
N THR A 148 -2.73 -4.48 17.02
CA THR A 148 -1.87 -3.30 16.85
C THR A 148 -2.00 -2.73 15.43
N PHE A 149 -1.91 -3.58 14.41
CA PHE A 149 -2.04 -3.14 13.01
C PHE A 149 -3.48 -2.81 12.62
N GLN A 150 -4.47 -3.57 13.09
CA GLN A 150 -5.89 -3.28 12.86
C GLN A 150 -6.29 -1.90 13.39
N LYS A 151 -5.86 -1.52 14.61
CA LYS A 151 -6.11 -0.18 15.16
C LYS A 151 -5.50 0.94 14.34
N ALA A 152 -4.41 0.65 13.62
CA ALA A 152 -3.75 1.58 12.71
C ALA A 152 -4.29 1.52 11.28
N ASN A 153 -5.28 0.66 10.98
CA ASN A 153 -5.77 0.35 9.64
C ASN A 153 -4.67 -0.12 8.66
N ILE A 154 -3.66 -0.84 9.17
CA ILE A 154 -2.57 -1.39 8.37
C ILE A 154 -2.88 -2.86 8.07
N PRO A 155 -3.03 -3.27 6.79
CA PRO A 155 -3.18 -4.67 6.42
C PRO A 155 -1.92 -5.47 6.75
N MET A 156 -2.09 -6.76 7.04
CA MET A 156 -1.00 -7.66 7.41
C MET A 156 -1.05 -8.96 6.61
N ILE A 157 0.13 -9.43 6.19
CA ILE A 157 0.39 -10.76 5.67
C ILE A 157 1.15 -11.53 6.76
N ALA A 158 0.62 -12.66 7.20
CA ALA A 158 1.24 -13.48 8.24
C ALA A 158 1.92 -14.70 7.60
N ILE A 159 3.20 -14.91 7.91
CA ILE A 159 3.97 -16.07 7.45
C ILE A 159 4.06 -17.12 8.55
N GLY A 160 3.68 -18.36 8.24
CA GLY A 160 3.84 -19.53 9.12
C GLY A 160 2.80 -19.62 10.25
N ILE A 161 2.71 -18.59 11.10
CA ILE A 161 1.72 -18.52 12.20
C ILE A 161 0.51 -17.69 11.76
N PRO A 162 -0.71 -18.25 11.75
CA PRO A 162 -1.92 -17.49 11.45
C PRO A 162 -2.13 -16.34 12.43
N HIS A 163 -2.50 -15.19 11.90
CA HIS A 163 -2.85 -14.01 12.69
C HIS A 163 -4.30 -13.61 12.38
N PRO A 164 -5.13 -13.33 13.41
CA PRO A 164 -6.50 -12.89 13.18
C PRO A 164 -6.60 -11.67 12.24
N GLY A 165 -7.38 -11.81 11.16
CA GLY A 165 -7.60 -10.73 10.18
C GLY A 165 -6.44 -10.47 9.22
N ALA A 166 -5.38 -11.29 9.24
CA ALA A 166 -4.29 -11.22 8.28
C ALA A 166 -4.52 -12.12 7.08
N THR A 167 -3.95 -11.75 5.93
CA THR A 167 -3.76 -12.68 4.82
C THR A 167 -2.70 -13.71 5.22
N TYR A 168 -3.03 -14.99 5.22
CA TYR A 168 -2.08 -16.05 5.59
C TYR A 168 -1.24 -16.50 4.40
N PHE A 169 0.06 -16.64 4.61
CA PHE A 169 1.01 -17.24 3.67
C PHE A 169 1.82 -18.33 4.37
N GLY A 170 1.62 -19.58 4.01
CA GLY A 170 2.33 -20.69 4.63
C GLY A 170 2.02 -22.01 3.96
N ALA A 171 2.82 -23.02 4.29
CA ALA A 171 2.54 -24.38 3.86
C ALA A 171 1.32 -24.93 4.60
N ASN A 172 0.52 -25.75 3.92
CA ASN A 172 -0.45 -26.59 4.59
C ASN A 172 0.29 -27.76 5.24
N ASN A 173 0.75 -27.59 6.48
CA ASN A 173 1.51 -28.62 7.20
C ASN A 173 0.65 -29.85 7.59
N TYR A 174 -0.64 -29.88 7.25
CA TYR A 174 -1.51 -31.04 7.49
C TYR A 174 -1.24 -32.19 6.51
N ASP A 175 -0.75 -31.89 5.31
CA ASP A 175 -0.48 -32.87 4.24
C ASP A 175 1.04 -33.10 4.00
N ALA A 176 1.90 -32.61 4.90
CA ALA A 176 3.36 -32.56 4.74
C ALA A 176 4.10 -33.71 5.46
#